data_AF-A0A7U9NI48-F1
#
_entry.id   AF-A0A7U9NI48-F1
#
_cell.length_a   1.000
_cell.length_b   1.000
_cell.length_c   1.000
_cell.angle_alpha   90.00
_cell.angle_beta   90.00
_cell.angle_gamma   90.00
#
_symmetry.space_group_name_H-M   'P 1'
#
loop_
_entity.id
_entity.type
_entity.pdbx_description
1 polymer ?
#
loop_
_entity_poly.entity_id
_entity_poly.type
_entity_poly.pdbx_seq_one_letter_code
_entity_poly.pdbx_strand_id
1 'polypeptide(L)'
;MPIISERKKVLNIYKDAAEKGWVIPCLCTENLTTTEAILSAASEFARDNHLERVPVTLAITVQYEHRSQSRNYTHSRNWETGLKLFRADAEVLMRKGGDYENVDLLLHLDHVQHDLDAELCESDLSAFSTIMYDASNLPLEENIAKTKAFVEKKGQEIMIEGACDEIVDAGGEAHNDITTADKCADYMKRTGVDMVVANLGTEHRASGKDLKYHGEAARAIKELIGPKIVLHGTSSVSNEQVCKLFDDGVCKVNIWTALERDASPKLLEFLVHNASKAAGPGMVEELRQEGYLTEKCATGEKESLTAFTTVARQDVIFQVMKKMVREYLDMWYVL
;
A
#
# COMPACT_ATOMS: atom_id res chain seq x y z
N MET A 1 -10.00 20.46 -4.05
CA MET A 1 -9.37 19.39 -4.84
C MET A 1 -9.35 18.18 -3.94
N PRO A 2 -9.78 17.03 -4.45
CA PRO A 2 -10.02 15.86 -3.62
C PRO A 2 -8.75 15.02 -3.42
N ILE A 3 -7.75 15.20 -4.29
CA ILE A 3 -6.37 14.78 -4.08
C ILE A 3 -5.62 15.93 -3.39
N ILE A 4 -4.92 15.61 -2.30
CA ILE A 4 -4.16 16.57 -1.50
C ILE A 4 -2.68 16.43 -1.85
N SER A 5 -2.17 17.20 -2.81
CA SER A 5 -0.76 17.15 -3.22
C SER A 5 0.09 18.33 -2.72
N GLU A 6 -0.55 19.43 -2.29
CA GLU A 6 0.19 20.57 -1.74
C GLU A 6 0.88 20.18 -0.43
N ARG A 7 2.22 20.17 -0.42
CA ARG A 7 3.06 19.76 0.71
C ARG A 7 2.57 20.27 2.08
N LYS A 8 2.21 21.55 2.18
CA LYS A 8 1.72 22.14 3.44
C LYS A 8 0.45 21.46 3.96
N LYS A 9 -0.48 21.10 3.07
CA LYS A 9 -1.70 20.38 3.43
C LYS A 9 -1.41 18.93 3.81
N VAL A 10 -0.48 18.27 3.10
CA VAL A 10 -0.03 16.90 3.44
C VAL A 10 0.57 16.88 4.85
N LEU A 11 1.46 17.82 5.17
CA LEU A 11 2.04 17.96 6.50
C LEU A 11 0.98 18.19 7.59
N ASN A 12 -0.04 19.00 7.30
CA ASN A 12 -1.15 19.22 8.23
C ASN A 12 -1.97 17.94 8.44
N ILE A 13 -2.22 17.13 7.41
CA ILE A 13 -2.93 15.86 7.56
C ILE A 13 -2.18 14.93 8.52
N TYR A 14 -0.86 14.77 8.37
CA TYR A 14 -0.07 13.96 9.30
C TYR A 14 -0.01 14.55 10.72
N LYS A 15 0.02 15.89 10.84
CA LYS A 15 -0.06 16.55 12.15
C LYS A 15 -1.39 16.27 12.84
N ASP A 16 -2.50 16.43 12.13
CA ASP A 16 -3.85 16.21 12.65
C ASP A 16 -4.08 14.72 12.98
N ALA A 17 -3.54 13.80 12.16
CA ALA A 17 -3.54 12.37 12.44
C ALA A 17 -2.76 12.06 13.73
N ALA A 18 -1.59 12.67 13.92
CA ALA A 18 -0.79 12.49 15.13
C ALA A 18 -1.50 13.01 16.40
N GLU A 19 -2.24 14.12 16.31
CA GLU A 19 -3.07 14.63 17.43
C GLU A 19 -4.19 13.66 17.83
N LYS A 20 -4.69 12.87 16.87
CA LYS A 20 -5.75 11.88 17.07
C LYS A 20 -5.25 10.47 17.39
N GLY A 21 -3.94 10.25 17.34
CA GLY A 21 -3.37 8.92 17.52
C GLY A 21 -3.57 7.98 16.33
N TRP A 22 -3.72 8.54 15.12
CA TRP A 22 -4.06 7.78 13.92
C TRP A 22 -2.83 7.31 13.16
N VAL A 23 -2.94 6.10 12.60
CA VAL A 23 -2.01 5.57 11.60
C VAL A 23 -2.67 5.67 10.24
N ILE A 24 -2.09 6.45 9.30
CA ILE A 24 -2.66 6.58 7.96
C ILE A 24 -2.31 5.33 7.13
N PRO A 25 -3.30 4.55 6.67
CA PRO A 25 -3.04 3.41 5.80
C PRO A 25 -2.53 3.89 4.43
N CYS A 26 -1.45 3.27 3.96
CA CYS A 26 -0.86 3.44 2.65
C CYS A 26 -1.05 2.16 1.84
N LEU A 27 -2.05 2.19 0.96
CA LEU A 27 -2.58 1.00 0.31
C LEU A 27 -2.15 1.00 -1.15
N CYS A 28 -1.30 0.05 -1.55
CA CYS A 28 -0.89 -0.04 -2.94
C CYS A 28 -1.98 -0.70 -3.79
N THR A 29 -2.14 -0.22 -5.02
CA THR A 29 -3.16 -0.68 -5.98
C THR A 29 -2.51 -1.03 -7.32
N GLU A 30 -3.22 -1.83 -8.12
CA GLU A 30 -2.71 -2.34 -9.40
C GLU A 30 -3.64 -2.09 -10.58
N ASN A 31 -4.89 -1.68 -10.32
CA ASN A 31 -5.89 -1.41 -11.33
C ASN A 31 -7.07 -0.62 -10.73
N LEU A 32 -8.01 -0.21 -11.59
CA LEU A 32 -9.21 0.52 -11.20
C LEU A 32 -10.02 -0.18 -10.09
N THR A 33 -10.18 -1.51 -10.16
CA THR A 33 -11.00 -2.26 -9.19
C THR A 33 -10.40 -2.17 -7.79
N THR A 34 -9.09 -2.35 -7.65
CA THR A 34 -8.41 -2.32 -6.35
C THR A 34 -8.28 -0.88 -5.83
N THR A 35 -8.09 0.09 -6.73
CA THR A 35 -8.16 1.53 -6.42
C THR A 35 -9.52 1.91 -5.85
N GLU A 36 -10.60 1.54 -6.53
CA GLU A 36 -11.95 1.92 -6.13
C GLU A 36 -12.38 1.21 -4.85
N ALA A 37 -11.94 -0.03 -4.61
CA ALA A 37 -12.20 -0.74 -3.35
C ALA A 37 -11.66 0.04 -2.13
N ILE A 38 -10.46 0.61 -2.26
CA ILE A 38 -9.83 1.44 -1.21
C ILE A 38 -10.65 2.72 -0.97
N LEU A 39 -10.99 3.45 -2.03
CA LEU A 39 -11.75 4.70 -1.93
C LEU A 39 -13.17 4.46 -1.38
N SER A 40 -13.82 3.38 -1.81
CA SER A 40 -15.14 2.98 -1.34
C SER A 40 -15.13 2.66 0.15
N ALA A 41 -14.14 1.91 0.63
CA ALA A 41 -13.97 1.60 2.05
C ALA A 41 -13.76 2.86 2.90
N ALA A 42 -12.88 3.76 2.47
CA ALA A 42 -12.62 5.03 3.16
C ALA A 42 -13.86 5.93 3.18
N SER A 43 -14.56 6.04 2.06
CA SER A 43 -15.77 6.84 1.95
C SER A 43 -16.90 6.32 2.84
N GLU A 44 -17.08 5.01 2.92
CA GLU A 44 -18.02 4.39 3.86
C GLU A 44 -17.61 4.59 5.31
N PHE A 45 -16.33 4.43 5.63
CA PHE A 45 -15.82 4.69 6.97
C PHE A 45 -16.14 6.11 7.43
N ALA A 46 -15.89 7.12 6.59
CA ALA A 46 -16.23 8.49 6.92
C ALA A 46 -17.73 8.69 7.16
N ARG A 47 -18.59 8.10 6.31
CA ARG A 47 -20.06 8.21 6.47
C ARG A 47 -20.56 7.56 7.76
N ASP A 48 -20.15 6.33 8.01
CA ASP A 48 -20.62 5.53 9.15
C ASP A 48 -20.20 6.16 10.49
N ASN A 49 -19.08 6.87 10.49
CA ASN A 49 -18.51 7.51 11.67
C ASN A 49 -18.75 9.03 11.72
N HIS A 50 -19.61 9.56 10.84
CA HIS A 50 -19.97 10.98 10.78
C HIS A 50 -18.77 11.94 10.66
N LEU A 51 -17.70 11.48 10.01
CA LEU A 51 -16.55 12.32 9.68
C LEU A 51 -16.85 13.12 8.41
N GLU A 52 -16.51 14.41 8.44
CA GLU A 52 -16.59 15.24 7.23
C GLU A 52 -15.70 14.67 6.12
N ARG A 53 -14.47 14.31 6.50
CA ARG A 53 -13.44 13.76 5.61
C ARG A 53 -12.54 12.78 6.38
N VAL A 54 -12.00 11.80 5.67
CA VAL A 54 -11.03 10.86 6.24
C VAL A 54 -9.80 10.74 5.33
N PRO A 55 -8.56 10.83 5.86
CA PRO A 55 -7.38 10.65 5.05
C PRO A 55 -7.16 9.18 4.68
N VAL A 56 -6.66 8.93 3.47
CA VAL A 56 -6.15 7.62 3.05
C VAL A 56 -5.04 7.85 2.03
N THR A 57 -4.01 7.01 2.07
CA THR A 57 -2.93 7.06 1.08
C THR A 57 -3.12 5.94 0.06
N LEU A 58 -3.20 6.30 -1.21
CA LEU A 58 -3.19 5.38 -2.33
C LEU A 58 -1.79 5.38 -2.96
N ALA A 59 -1.20 4.19 -3.04
CA ALA A 59 0.20 4.03 -3.41
C ALA A 59 0.38 3.22 -4.69
N ILE A 60 1.52 3.45 -5.34
CA ILE A 60 1.96 2.64 -6.48
C ILE A 60 3.49 2.59 -6.50
N THR A 61 4.05 1.41 -6.80
CA THR A 61 5.46 1.28 -7.16
C THR A 61 5.68 1.54 -8.64
N VAL A 62 6.85 2.07 -8.99
CA VAL A 62 7.14 2.45 -10.37
C VAL A 62 7.99 1.40 -11.09
N GLN A 63 9.31 1.45 -10.96
CA GLN A 63 10.20 0.45 -11.56
C GLN A 63 10.81 -0.53 -10.55
N TYR A 64 10.32 -0.53 -9.31
CA TYR A 64 10.71 -1.50 -8.28
C TYR A 64 10.64 -2.94 -8.81
N GLU A 65 11.78 -3.64 -8.81
CA GLU A 65 11.94 -4.91 -9.54
C GLU A 65 11.07 -6.03 -8.97
N HIS A 66 10.91 -6.04 -7.65
CA HIS A 66 10.15 -7.05 -6.92
C HIS A 66 8.66 -7.01 -7.22
N ARG A 67 8.13 -5.81 -7.54
CA ARG A 67 6.77 -5.60 -8.04
C ARG A 67 6.65 -4.23 -8.70
N SER A 68 6.71 -4.14 -10.03
CA SER A 68 6.56 -2.87 -10.77
C SER A 68 5.08 -2.59 -11.12
N GLN A 69 4.32 -2.00 -10.21
CA GLN A 69 2.86 -1.84 -10.36
C GLN A 69 2.48 -0.93 -11.52
N SER A 70 3.17 0.21 -11.70
CA SER A 70 2.88 1.10 -12.83
C SER A 70 3.11 0.42 -14.19
N ARG A 71 4.16 -0.41 -14.32
CA ARG A 71 4.34 -1.24 -15.52
C ARG A 71 3.25 -2.28 -15.67
N ASN A 72 2.74 -2.81 -14.56
CA ASN A 72 1.69 -3.83 -14.59
C ASN A 72 0.29 -3.27 -14.83
N TYR A 73 0.10 -1.96 -14.65
CA TYR A 73 -1.19 -1.26 -14.82
C TYR A 73 -1.78 -1.41 -16.23
N THR A 74 -0.92 -1.59 -17.25
CA THR A 74 -1.34 -1.86 -18.62
C THR A 74 -0.53 -2.97 -19.25
N HIS A 75 -1.06 -3.56 -20.33
CA HIS A 75 -0.33 -4.57 -21.12
C HIS A 75 0.81 -3.99 -21.96
N SER A 76 0.94 -2.66 -22.11
CA SER A 76 2.09 -2.05 -22.80
C SER A 76 3.38 -2.12 -21.99
N ARG A 77 3.27 -2.38 -20.67
CA ARG A 77 4.41 -2.43 -19.72
C ARG A 77 5.25 -1.16 -19.64
N ASN A 78 4.70 -0.04 -20.14
CA ASN A 78 5.28 1.28 -20.04
C ASN A 78 4.90 1.90 -18.69
N TRP A 79 5.90 2.15 -17.83
CA TRP A 79 5.70 2.65 -16.47
C TRP A 79 5.03 4.03 -16.46
N GLU A 80 5.40 4.91 -17.39
CA GLU A 80 4.88 6.27 -17.48
C GLU A 80 3.39 6.27 -17.82
N THR A 81 2.98 5.42 -18.77
CA THR A 81 1.58 5.25 -19.16
C THR A 81 0.76 4.71 -18.00
N GLY A 82 1.26 3.72 -17.29
CA GLY A 82 0.55 3.16 -16.14
C GLY A 82 0.45 4.13 -14.97
N LEU A 83 1.52 4.88 -14.68
CA LEU A 83 1.49 5.91 -13.64
C LEU A 83 0.50 7.04 -13.97
N LYS A 84 0.41 7.45 -15.24
CA LYS A 84 -0.59 8.41 -15.72
C LYS A 84 -2.02 7.89 -15.56
N LEU A 85 -2.26 6.62 -15.86
CA LEU A 85 -3.58 6.00 -15.71
C LEU A 85 -3.98 5.84 -14.23
N PHE A 86 -3.05 5.39 -13.39
CA PHE A 86 -3.24 5.38 -11.93
C PHE A 86 -3.69 6.74 -11.41
N ARG A 87 -3.01 7.81 -11.84
CA ARG A 87 -3.36 9.17 -11.45
C ARG A 87 -4.72 9.60 -12.01
N ALA A 88 -4.99 9.30 -13.29
CA ALA A 88 -6.25 9.65 -13.93
C ALA A 88 -7.45 8.96 -13.27
N ASP A 89 -7.32 7.68 -12.90
CA ASP A 89 -8.36 6.94 -12.17
C ASP A 89 -8.66 7.64 -10.83
N ALA A 90 -7.63 7.97 -10.05
CA ALA A 90 -7.79 8.72 -8.81
C ALA A 90 -8.45 10.09 -9.03
N GLU A 91 -7.98 10.88 -10.00
CA GLU A 91 -8.51 12.22 -10.31
C GLU A 91 -10.00 12.18 -10.70
N VAL A 92 -10.39 11.20 -11.53
CA VAL A 92 -11.77 11.05 -12.02
C VAL A 92 -12.70 10.57 -10.92
N LEU A 93 -12.31 9.55 -10.15
CA LEU A 93 -13.13 9.01 -9.06
C LEU A 93 -13.34 10.04 -7.95
N MET A 94 -12.31 10.85 -7.68
CA MET A 94 -12.31 11.81 -6.59
C MET A 94 -12.93 13.17 -6.95
N ARG A 95 -13.18 13.46 -8.24
CA ARG A 95 -13.65 14.77 -8.76
C ARG A 95 -14.73 15.42 -7.89
N LYS A 96 -14.86 16.75 -7.93
CA LYS A 96 -15.92 17.48 -7.21
C LYS A 96 -17.31 16.92 -7.57
N GLY A 97 -18.12 16.52 -6.58
CA GLY A 97 -19.40 15.84 -6.79
C GLY A 97 -19.29 14.38 -7.24
N GLY A 98 -18.10 13.79 -7.14
CA GLY A 98 -17.84 12.37 -7.38
C GLY A 98 -18.19 11.51 -6.16
N ASP A 99 -18.13 10.19 -6.35
CA ASP A 99 -18.66 9.20 -5.40
C ASP A 99 -17.89 9.13 -4.08
N TYR A 100 -16.66 9.64 -4.07
CA TYR A 100 -15.72 9.56 -2.95
C TYR A 100 -15.25 10.93 -2.46
N GLU A 101 -16.04 11.98 -2.66
CA GLU A 101 -15.62 13.35 -2.33
C GLU A 101 -15.33 13.58 -0.84
N ASN A 102 -15.83 12.72 0.06
CA ASN A 102 -15.59 12.73 1.51
C ASN A 102 -14.29 12.04 1.95
N VAL A 103 -13.38 11.77 1.02
CA VAL A 103 -12.06 11.18 1.31
C VAL A 103 -10.97 12.22 1.02
N ASP A 104 -10.01 12.36 1.94
CA ASP A 104 -8.78 13.12 1.73
C ASP A 104 -7.71 12.20 1.15
N LEU A 105 -7.65 12.15 -0.19
CA LEU A 105 -6.77 11.23 -0.89
C LEU A 105 -5.35 11.79 -0.98
N LEU A 106 -4.39 11.02 -0.45
CA LEU A 106 -2.97 11.22 -0.66
C LEU A 106 -2.47 10.24 -1.74
N LEU A 107 -1.71 10.72 -2.71
CA LEU A 107 -1.03 9.85 -3.68
C LEU A 107 0.42 9.64 -3.26
N HIS A 108 0.85 8.38 -3.22
CA HIS A 108 2.19 7.98 -2.80
C HIS A 108 2.93 7.22 -3.89
N LEU A 109 4.19 7.61 -4.12
CA LEU A 109 5.13 6.85 -4.92
C LEU A 109 5.95 5.96 -3.99
N ASP A 110 5.71 4.66 -4.06
CA ASP A 110 6.33 3.66 -3.18
C ASP A 110 7.60 3.08 -3.79
N HIS A 111 8.63 2.86 -2.97
CA HIS A 111 9.93 2.32 -3.38
C HIS A 111 10.54 2.98 -4.64
N VAL A 112 10.54 4.32 -4.73
CA VAL A 112 11.20 5.02 -5.84
C VAL A 112 12.70 4.87 -5.70
N GLN A 113 13.27 3.97 -6.51
CA GLN A 113 14.69 3.62 -6.43
C GLN A 113 15.55 4.76 -6.95
N HIS A 114 16.60 5.10 -6.21
CA HIS A 114 17.48 6.22 -6.52
C HIS A 114 18.11 6.17 -7.93
N ASP A 115 18.21 4.98 -8.52
CA ASP A 115 18.81 4.69 -9.82
C ASP A 115 17.79 4.29 -10.88
N LEU A 116 16.98 3.25 -10.64
CA LEU A 116 16.02 2.75 -11.63
C LEU A 116 14.98 3.81 -11.99
N ASP A 117 14.57 4.62 -11.00
CA ASP A 117 13.57 5.67 -11.17
C ASP A 117 14.19 7.08 -11.32
N ALA A 118 15.44 7.17 -11.79
CA ALA A 118 16.12 8.45 -11.98
C ALA A 118 15.31 9.45 -12.85
N GLU A 119 14.69 8.98 -13.93
CA GLU A 119 13.85 9.84 -14.80
C GLU A 119 12.64 10.40 -14.04
N LEU A 120 11.99 9.59 -13.21
CA LEU A 120 10.88 10.04 -12.36
C LEU A 120 11.37 11.04 -11.29
N CYS A 121 12.52 10.79 -10.66
CA CYS A 121 13.11 11.68 -9.66
C CYS A 121 13.42 13.09 -10.21
N GLU A 122 13.70 13.18 -11.52
CA GLU A 122 13.92 14.43 -12.23
C GLU A 122 12.61 15.13 -12.66
N SER A 123 11.49 14.40 -12.71
CA SER A 123 10.20 14.89 -13.22
C SER A 123 9.44 15.79 -12.23
N ASP A 124 8.31 16.35 -12.67
CA ASP A 124 7.36 17.08 -11.80
C ASP A 124 6.54 16.09 -10.96
N LEU A 125 6.75 16.17 -9.64
CA LEU A 125 6.14 15.38 -8.59
C LEU A 125 4.99 16.12 -7.88
N SER A 126 4.65 17.35 -8.27
CA SER A 126 3.62 18.18 -7.60
C SER A 126 2.20 17.61 -7.65
N ALA A 127 1.99 16.58 -8.48
CA ALA A 127 0.75 15.82 -8.54
C ALA A 127 0.66 14.70 -7.47
N PHE A 128 1.75 14.41 -6.77
CA PHE A 128 1.84 13.41 -5.71
C PHE A 128 1.96 14.09 -4.33
N SER A 129 1.53 13.38 -3.30
CA SER A 129 1.51 13.89 -1.93
C SER A 129 2.78 13.51 -1.17
N THR A 130 3.23 12.28 -1.37
CA THR A 130 4.38 11.68 -0.67
C THR A 130 5.18 10.81 -1.63
N ILE A 131 6.47 10.65 -1.37
CA ILE A 131 7.38 9.76 -2.10
C ILE A 131 8.30 9.06 -1.11
N MET A 132 8.47 7.75 -1.26
CA MET A 132 9.58 7.03 -0.66
C MET A 132 10.77 7.08 -1.62
N TYR A 133 11.75 7.92 -1.30
CA TYR A 133 13.04 7.92 -1.98
C TYR A 133 13.92 6.83 -1.37
N ASP A 134 14.09 5.75 -2.12
CA ASP A 134 14.74 4.53 -1.65
C ASP A 134 16.17 4.45 -2.17
N ALA A 135 17.11 4.74 -1.27
CA ALA A 135 18.55 4.54 -1.46
C ALA A 135 19.11 3.55 -0.44
N SER A 136 18.26 2.69 0.13
CA SER A 136 18.59 1.82 1.24
C SER A 136 19.51 0.65 0.87
N ASN A 137 19.57 0.30 -0.42
CA ASN A 137 20.52 -0.66 -0.99
C ASN A 137 21.98 -0.16 -1.01
N LEU A 138 22.22 1.13 -0.75
CA LEU A 138 23.56 1.72 -0.70
C LEU A 138 24.15 1.71 0.72
N PRO A 139 25.49 1.78 0.85
CA PRO A 139 26.12 2.07 2.13
C PRO A 139 25.52 3.33 2.77
N LEU A 140 25.34 3.32 4.10
CA LEU A 140 24.61 4.36 4.84
C LEU A 140 25.04 5.79 4.49
N GLU A 141 26.34 6.05 4.35
CA GLU A 141 26.85 7.39 4.02
C GLU A 141 26.48 7.84 2.60
N GLU A 142 26.46 6.91 1.63
CA GLU A 142 26.01 7.19 0.27
C GLU A 142 24.49 7.38 0.21
N ASN A 143 23.73 6.56 0.94
CA ASN A 143 22.29 6.74 1.12
C ASN A 143 21.97 8.12 1.68
N ILE A 144 22.63 8.53 2.77
CA ILE A 144 22.43 9.86 3.36
C ILE A 144 22.75 10.96 2.35
N ALA A 145 23.86 10.85 1.62
CA ALA A 145 24.26 11.85 0.63
C ALA A 145 23.23 11.99 -0.51
N LYS A 146 22.75 10.87 -1.08
CA LYS A 146 21.75 10.89 -2.15
C LYS A 146 20.39 11.37 -1.67
N THR A 147 19.92 10.85 -0.54
CA THR A 147 18.63 11.24 0.04
C THR A 147 18.62 12.71 0.41
N LYS A 148 19.71 13.24 0.99
CA LYS A 148 19.85 14.68 1.26
C LYS A 148 19.77 15.51 -0.02
N ALA A 149 20.49 15.13 -1.07
CA ALA A 149 20.45 15.83 -2.35
C ALA A 149 19.04 15.83 -2.96
N PHE A 150 18.31 14.71 -2.83
CA PHE A 150 16.92 14.62 -3.25
C PHE A 150 16.00 15.52 -2.42
N VAL A 151 16.16 15.56 -1.10
CA VAL A 151 15.41 16.46 -0.20
C VAL A 151 15.68 17.93 -0.51
N GLU A 152 16.94 18.33 -0.72
CA GLU A 152 17.30 19.71 -1.10
C GLU A 152 16.65 20.13 -2.42
N LYS A 153 16.50 19.18 -3.36
CA LYS A 153 15.92 19.42 -4.68
C LYS A 153 14.39 19.41 -4.70
N LYS A 154 13.76 18.43 -4.03
CA LYS A 154 12.34 18.08 -4.14
C LYS A 154 11.53 18.34 -2.88
N GLY A 155 12.18 18.60 -1.75
CA GLY A 155 11.53 18.74 -0.45
C GLY A 155 10.60 19.96 -0.31
N GLN A 156 10.56 20.90 -1.26
CA GLN A 156 9.53 21.95 -1.28
C GLN A 156 8.28 21.55 -2.07
N GLU A 157 8.39 20.53 -2.92
CA GLU A 157 7.36 20.05 -3.84
C GLU A 157 6.51 18.94 -3.20
N ILE A 158 7.15 18.00 -2.52
CA ILE A 158 6.54 16.76 -2.03
C ILE A 158 7.05 16.41 -0.62
N MET A 159 6.28 15.62 0.14
CA MET A 159 6.73 15.05 1.41
C MET A 159 7.56 13.80 1.17
N ILE A 160 8.73 13.69 1.81
CA ILE A 160 9.73 12.67 1.48
C ILE A 160 9.89 11.69 2.66
N GLU A 161 9.72 10.42 2.34
CA GLU A 161 10.11 9.29 3.16
C GLU A 161 11.49 8.81 2.71
N GLY A 162 12.40 8.59 3.64
CA GLY A 162 13.69 7.94 3.37
C GLY A 162 13.79 6.62 4.12
N ALA A 163 14.53 5.66 3.56
CA ALA A 163 14.80 4.38 4.18
C ALA A 163 16.24 4.33 4.69
N CYS A 164 16.43 4.21 6.02
CA CYS A 164 17.77 4.16 6.61
C CYS A 164 18.43 2.77 6.49
N ASP A 165 17.63 1.75 6.25
CA ASP A 165 17.99 0.35 6.13
C ASP A 165 17.16 -0.31 5.03
N GLU A 166 17.75 -1.26 4.32
CA GLU A 166 17.02 -2.05 3.33
C GLU A 166 16.05 -2.98 4.05
N ILE A 167 14.78 -2.91 3.65
CA ILE A 167 13.76 -3.88 4.07
C ILE A 167 13.83 -5.04 3.10
N VAL A 168 14.29 -6.18 3.62
CA VAL A 168 14.48 -7.39 2.82
C VAL A 168 13.15 -8.11 2.57
N ASP A 169 13.07 -8.77 1.43
CA ASP A 169 12.00 -9.70 1.11
C ASP A 169 12.14 -11.01 1.86
N ALA A 170 11.00 -11.65 2.12
CA ALA A 170 10.95 -13.00 2.67
C ALA A 170 11.76 -14.00 1.84
N GLY A 171 12.78 -14.58 2.45
CA GLY A 171 13.68 -15.57 1.85
C GLY A 171 15.01 -15.01 1.30
N GLY A 172 15.31 -13.73 1.51
CA GLY A 172 16.65 -13.17 1.26
C GLY A 172 17.72 -13.74 2.20
N GLU A 173 18.97 -13.87 1.72
CA GLU A 173 20.11 -14.38 2.51
C GLU A 173 20.68 -13.35 3.51
N ALA A 174 20.32 -12.07 3.37
CA ALA A 174 20.79 -10.99 4.22
C ALA A 174 19.73 -10.62 5.26
N HIS A 175 20.01 -10.87 6.54
CA HIS A 175 19.26 -10.26 7.63
C HIS A 175 20.00 -8.99 8.08
N ASN A 176 19.41 -7.82 7.82
CA ASN A 176 19.90 -6.58 8.38
C ASN A 176 19.56 -6.50 9.87
N ASP A 177 20.46 -5.91 10.66
CA ASP A 177 20.19 -5.61 12.06
C ASP A 177 18.97 -4.69 12.21
N ILE A 178 18.27 -4.80 13.34
CA ILE A 178 17.19 -3.88 13.69
C ILE A 178 17.74 -2.46 13.78
N THR A 179 17.07 -1.51 13.13
CA THR A 179 17.47 -0.11 13.14
C THR A 179 17.46 0.44 14.56
N THR A 180 18.57 1.04 14.99
CA THR A 180 18.67 1.68 16.31
C THR A 180 18.09 3.09 16.29
N ALA A 181 17.64 3.56 17.46
CA ALA A 181 17.12 4.92 17.64
C ALA A 181 18.11 6.01 17.20
N ASP A 182 19.38 5.89 17.61
CA ASP A 182 20.43 6.85 17.27
C ASP A 182 20.70 6.89 15.75
N LYS A 183 20.76 5.72 15.10
CA LYS A 183 20.95 5.63 13.65
C LYS A 183 19.79 6.32 12.92
N CYS A 184 18.55 6.04 13.33
CA CYS A 184 17.36 6.61 12.74
C CYS A 184 17.33 8.15 12.90
N ALA A 185 17.64 8.64 14.11
CA ALA A 185 17.68 10.07 14.41
C ALA A 185 18.79 10.79 13.64
N ASP A 186 20.00 10.20 13.54
CA ASP A 186 21.10 10.75 12.74
C ASP A 186 20.75 10.80 11.25
N TYR A 187 20.19 9.71 10.71
CA TYR A 187 19.75 9.63 9.32
C TYR A 187 18.75 10.75 8.99
N MET A 188 17.68 10.91 9.78
CA MET A 188 16.69 11.97 9.54
C MET A 188 17.31 13.36 9.65
N LYS A 189 18.17 13.59 10.65
CA LYS A 189 18.82 14.89 10.86
C LYS A 189 19.72 15.27 9.68
N ARG A 190 20.46 14.32 9.13
CA ARG A 190 21.44 14.57 8.05
C ARG A 190 20.80 14.64 6.67
N THR A 191 19.70 13.93 6.45
CA THR A 191 18.97 13.91 5.17
C THR A 191 17.89 14.99 5.08
N GLY A 192 17.24 15.31 6.19
CA GLY A 192 16.09 16.22 6.22
C GLY A 192 14.76 15.61 5.76
N VAL A 193 14.66 14.27 5.70
CA VAL A 193 13.40 13.59 5.36
C VAL A 193 12.30 13.86 6.38
N ASP A 194 11.05 13.79 5.94
CA ASP A 194 9.88 14.08 6.77
C ASP A 194 9.46 12.89 7.63
N MET A 195 9.65 11.69 7.09
CA MET A 195 9.34 10.40 7.70
C MET A 195 10.43 9.39 7.36
N VAL A 196 10.50 8.30 8.12
CA VAL A 196 11.57 7.31 7.99
C VAL A 196 11.03 5.90 8.00
N VAL A 197 11.53 5.10 7.05
CA VAL A 197 11.36 3.66 6.99
C VAL A 197 12.54 3.04 7.73
N ALA A 198 12.24 2.27 8.78
CA ALA A 198 13.23 1.61 9.64
C ALA A 198 13.02 0.09 9.60
N ASN A 199 14.11 -0.67 9.68
CA ASN A 199 14.04 -2.11 9.84
C ASN A 199 13.62 -2.46 11.29
N LEU A 200 12.37 -2.90 11.44
CA LEU A 200 11.77 -3.30 12.72
C LEU A 200 11.48 -4.82 12.78
N GLY A 201 12.22 -5.60 11.98
CA GLY A 201 12.06 -7.06 11.84
C GLY A 201 10.85 -7.47 11.01
N THR A 202 10.30 -6.52 10.25
CA THR A 202 9.24 -6.75 9.28
C THR A 202 9.85 -6.94 7.90
N GLU A 203 9.48 -8.02 7.22
CA GLU A 203 9.88 -8.29 5.84
C GLU A 203 8.69 -8.08 4.89
N HIS A 204 9.00 -7.76 3.63
CA HIS A 204 7.99 -7.80 2.58
C HIS A 204 7.58 -9.24 2.31
N ARG A 205 6.28 -9.46 2.08
CA ARG A 205 5.72 -10.76 1.66
C ARG A 205 6.07 -11.94 2.59
N ALA A 206 6.31 -11.64 3.87
CA ALA A 206 6.53 -12.61 4.93
C ALA A 206 5.58 -13.81 4.88
N SER A 207 6.15 -15.01 4.78
CA SER A 207 5.46 -16.30 4.93
C SER A 207 5.87 -17.06 6.20
N GLY A 208 6.87 -16.54 6.92
CA GLY A 208 7.50 -17.20 8.06
C GLY A 208 6.74 -17.01 9.38
N LYS A 209 6.62 -18.10 10.14
CA LYS A 209 6.15 -18.11 11.54
C LYS A 209 7.10 -17.42 12.52
N ASP A 210 8.32 -17.08 12.11
CA ASP A 210 9.40 -16.61 12.98
C ASP A 210 9.69 -15.10 12.86
N LEU A 211 8.97 -14.38 11.98
CA LEU A 211 9.13 -12.93 11.85
C LEU A 211 8.37 -12.21 12.96
N LYS A 212 9.08 -11.34 13.70
CA LYS A 212 8.57 -10.66 14.88
C LYS A 212 8.79 -9.17 14.74
N TYR A 213 7.70 -8.41 14.71
CA TYR A 213 7.75 -6.96 14.86
C TYR A 213 8.37 -6.53 16.20
N HIS A 214 9.40 -5.67 16.14
CA HIS A 214 10.14 -5.15 17.29
C HIS A 214 9.59 -3.80 17.77
N GLY A 215 8.40 -3.78 18.37
CA GLY A 215 7.76 -2.56 18.89
C GLY A 215 8.58 -1.81 19.97
N GLU A 216 9.44 -2.51 20.72
CA GLU A 216 10.38 -1.84 21.65
C GLU A 216 11.39 -0.95 20.93
N ALA A 217 11.92 -1.39 19.78
CA ALA A 217 12.83 -0.59 18.97
C ALA A 217 12.10 0.61 18.34
N ALA A 218 10.86 0.38 17.88
CA ALA A 218 10.01 1.45 17.36
C ALA A 218 9.75 2.54 18.41
N ARG A 219 9.39 2.16 19.65
CA ARG A 219 9.25 3.10 20.76
C ARG A 219 10.54 3.87 21.06
N ALA A 220 11.69 3.19 21.06
CA ALA A 220 12.97 3.86 21.25
C ALA A 220 13.26 4.90 20.15
N ILE A 221 12.92 4.61 18.89
CA ILE A 221 13.01 5.56 17.78
C ILE A 221 12.05 6.74 18.01
N LYS A 222 10.79 6.45 18.36
CA LYS A 222 9.75 7.46 18.63
C LYS A 222 10.19 8.50 19.66
N GLU A 223 10.89 8.10 20.72
CA GLU A 223 11.39 9.02 21.74
C GLU A 223 12.33 10.10 21.18
N LEU A 224 13.03 9.81 20.07
CA LEU A 224 13.96 10.77 19.45
C LEU A 224 13.35 11.57 18.30
N ILE A 225 12.39 11.01 17.55
CA ILE A 225 11.89 11.63 16.31
C ILE A 225 10.39 11.95 16.32
N GLY A 226 9.65 11.48 17.33
CA GLY A 226 8.19 11.52 17.38
C GLY A 226 7.50 10.49 16.48
N PRO A 227 6.21 10.66 16.17
CA PRO A 227 5.43 9.73 15.34
C PRO A 227 5.73 9.95 13.85
N LYS A 228 6.90 9.51 13.40
CA LYS A 228 7.40 9.69 12.02
C LYS A 228 7.83 8.40 11.35
N ILE A 229 7.54 7.26 11.97
CA ILE A 229 7.94 5.95 11.47
C ILE A 229 6.94 5.49 10.41
N VAL A 230 7.45 5.01 9.28
CA VAL A 230 6.70 4.31 8.25
C VAL A 230 7.01 2.82 8.35
N LEU A 231 5.98 2.00 8.47
CA LEU A 231 6.13 0.55 8.55
C LEU A 231 5.79 -0.11 7.21
N HIS A 232 6.69 -0.93 6.69
CA HIS A 232 6.41 -1.83 5.57
C HIS A 232 6.25 -3.26 6.10
N GLY A 233 5.45 -4.09 5.45
CA GLY A 233 5.37 -5.52 5.77
C GLY A 233 4.58 -5.83 7.05
N THR A 234 3.31 -5.40 7.10
CA THR A 234 2.39 -5.71 8.22
C THR A 234 2.11 -7.19 8.44
N SER A 235 2.37 -8.04 7.44
CA SER A 235 2.19 -9.49 7.53
C SER A 235 2.98 -10.13 8.68
N SER A 236 4.04 -9.48 9.16
CA SER A 236 4.89 -9.92 10.28
C SER A 236 4.47 -9.35 11.64
N VAL A 237 3.37 -8.58 11.68
CA VAL A 237 2.86 -7.92 12.87
C VAL A 237 1.63 -8.68 13.36
N SER A 238 1.62 -9.09 14.63
CA SER A 238 0.45 -9.78 15.19
C SER A 238 -0.75 -8.85 15.29
N ASN A 239 -1.97 -9.38 15.20
CA ASN A 239 -3.21 -8.59 15.32
C ASN A 239 -3.23 -7.70 16.57
N GLU A 240 -2.68 -8.16 17.70
CA GLU A 240 -2.61 -7.35 18.93
C GLU A 240 -1.66 -6.16 18.79
N GLN A 241 -0.53 -6.35 18.11
CA GLN A 241 0.46 -5.30 17.88
C GLN A 241 0.03 -4.31 16.80
N VAL A 242 -0.67 -4.77 15.75
CA VAL A 242 -1.16 -3.89 14.68
C VAL A 242 -2.04 -2.77 15.23
N CYS A 243 -2.86 -3.04 16.25
CA CYS A 243 -3.71 -2.03 16.90
C CYS A 243 -2.93 -0.95 17.67
N LYS A 244 -1.66 -1.21 18.06
CA LYS A 244 -0.86 -0.35 18.94
C LYS A 244 0.25 0.41 18.19
N LEU A 245 0.25 0.36 16.86
CA LEU A 245 1.35 0.89 16.04
C LEU A 245 1.59 2.40 16.24
N PHE A 246 0.55 3.19 16.48
CA PHE A 246 0.73 4.62 16.76
C PHE A 246 1.45 4.87 18.10
N ASP A 247 1.13 4.08 19.12
CA ASP A 247 1.82 4.15 20.43
C ASP A 247 3.32 3.84 20.27
N ASP A 248 3.65 3.00 19.29
CA ASP A 248 5.02 2.66 18.91
C ASP A 248 5.70 3.71 18.01
N GLY A 249 4.97 4.74 17.56
CA GLY A 249 5.49 5.88 16.78
C GLY A 249 5.30 5.74 15.27
N VAL A 250 4.57 4.72 14.84
CA VAL A 250 4.22 4.52 13.43
C VAL A 250 3.07 5.45 13.05
N CYS A 251 3.28 6.29 12.04
CA CYS A 251 2.27 7.22 11.54
C CYS A 251 1.71 6.81 10.17
N LYS A 252 2.38 5.90 9.47
CA LYS A 252 2.00 5.39 8.15
C LYS A 252 2.36 3.92 8.04
N VAL A 253 1.51 3.15 7.37
CA VAL A 253 1.76 1.71 7.16
C VAL A 253 1.47 1.33 5.72
N ASN A 254 2.47 0.74 5.04
CA ASN A 254 2.36 0.26 3.67
C ASN A 254 1.77 -1.15 3.64
N ILE A 255 0.69 -1.33 2.88
CA ILE A 255 -0.04 -2.60 2.75
C ILE A 255 -0.31 -2.85 1.26
N TRP A 256 0.08 -4.05 0.81
CA TRP A 256 -0.29 -4.54 -0.52
C TRP A 256 -0.51 -6.05 -0.51
N THR A 257 0.49 -6.81 -0.04
CA THR A 257 0.48 -8.27 -0.12
C THR A 257 -0.74 -8.90 0.53
N ALA A 258 -1.17 -8.41 1.70
CA ALA A 258 -2.35 -8.94 2.37
C ALA A 258 -3.61 -8.80 1.49
N LEU A 259 -3.83 -7.61 0.90
CA LEU A 259 -5.00 -7.33 0.07
C LEU A 259 -5.08 -8.30 -1.12
N GLU A 260 -3.98 -8.47 -1.86
CA GLU A 260 -3.94 -9.34 -3.05
C GLU A 260 -3.98 -10.83 -2.69
N ARG A 261 -3.17 -11.23 -1.70
CA ARG A 261 -3.05 -12.63 -1.27
C ARG A 261 -4.35 -13.15 -0.69
N ASP A 262 -5.07 -12.34 0.07
CA ASP A 262 -6.25 -12.80 0.81
C ASP A 262 -7.55 -12.65 -0.01
N ALA A 263 -7.58 -11.77 -1.02
CA ALA A 263 -8.67 -11.71 -1.99
C ALA A 263 -8.66 -12.89 -2.99
N SER A 264 -7.48 -13.37 -3.38
CA SER A 264 -7.32 -14.43 -4.39
C SER A 264 -8.03 -15.76 -4.02
N PRO A 265 -7.92 -16.31 -2.80
CA PRO A 265 -8.66 -17.50 -2.39
C PRO A 265 -10.19 -17.33 -2.47
N LYS A 266 -10.70 -16.13 -2.23
CA LYS A 266 -12.15 -15.85 -2.31
C LYS A 266 -12.65 -15.85 -3.75
N LEU A 267 -11.84 -15.35 -4.68
CA LEU A 267 -12.12 -15.49 -6.11
C LEU A 267 -12.10 -16.97 -6.54
N LEU A 268 -11.14 -17.76 -6.06
CA LEU A 268 -11.08 -19.19 -6.35
C LEU A 268 -12.33 -19.92 -5.81
N GLU A 269 -12.70 -19.67 -4.55
CA GLU A 269 -13.91 -20.22 -3.92
C GLU A 269 -15.16 -19.87 -4.76
N PHE A 270 -15.30 -18.61 -5.16
CA PHE A 270 -16.39 -18.16 -6.03
C PHE A 270 -16.43 -18.92 -7.36
N LEU A 271 -15.29 -19.08 -8.04
CA LEU A 271 -15.21 -19.77 -9.33
C LEU A 271 -15.51 -21.27 -9.20
N VAL A 272 -15.04 -21.93 -8.14
CA VAL A 272 -15.32 -23.36 -7.90
C VAL A 272 -16.80 -23.58 -7.61
N HIS A 273 -17.42 -22.75 -6.78
CA HIS A 273 -18.87 -22.84 -6.51
C HIS A 273 -19.73 -22.54 -7.74
N ASN A 274 -19.20 -21.78 -8.70
CA ASN A 274 -19.88 -21.39 -9.93
C ASN A 274 -19.24 -22.02 -11.17
N ALA A 275 -18.57 -23.16 -11.06
CA ALA A 275 -17.72 -23.71 -12.12
C ALA A 275 -18.45 -23.86 -13.47
N SER A 276 -19.67 -24.42 -13.46
CA SER A 276 -20.46 -24.56 -14.70
C SER A 276 -20.92 -23.21 -15.25
N LYS A 277 -21.27 -22.25 -14.40
CA LYS A 277 -21.62 -20.89 -14.83
C LYS A 277 -20.41 -20.13 -15.37
N ALA A 278 -19.20 -20.42 -14.89
CA ALA A 278 -17.97 -19.74 -15.26
C ALA A 278 -17.30 -20.33 -16.51
N ALA A 279 -17.34 -21.66 -16.69
CA ALA A 279 -16.58 -22.38 -17.71
C ALA A 279 -17.45 -23.27 -18.62
N GLY A 280 -18.74 -23.42 -18.33
CA GLY A 280 -19.66 -24.29 -19.05
C GLY A 280 -19.61 -25.75 -18.57
N PRO A 281 -20.68 -26.52 -18.79
CA PRO A 281 -20.79 -27.89 -18.28
C PRO A 281 -19.75 -28.84 -18.89
N GLY A 282 -19.33 -28.62 -20.14
CA GLY A 282 -18.33 -29.45 -20.81
C GLY A 282 -16.94 -29.37 -20.16
N MET A 283 -16.45 -28.16 -19.91
CA MET A 283 -15.16 -27.95 -19.24
C MET A 283 -15.18 -28.48 -17.81
N VAL A 284 -16.30 -28.34 -17.08
CA VAL A 284 -16.42 -28.89 -15.73
C VAL A 284 -16.36 -30.41 -15.74
N GLU A 285 -17.00 -31.07 -16.70
CA GLU A 285 -16.94 -32.53 -16.86
C GLU A 285 -15.52 -33.00 -17.19
N GLU A 286 -14.82 -32.31 -18.08
CA GLU A 286 -13.41 -32.57 -18.40
C GLU A 286 -12.51 -32.47 -17.15
N LEU A 287 -12.58 -31.35 -16.41
CA LEU A 287 -11.80 -31.15 -15.19
C LEU A 287 -12.17 -32.14 -14.07
N ARG A 288 -13.39 -32.67 -14.05
CA ARG A 288 -13.79 -33.75 -13.14
C ARG A 288 -13.16 -35.09 -13.54
N GLN A 289 -13.15 -35.42 -14.82
CA GLN A 289 -12.52 -36.64 -15.33
C GLN A 289 -11.00 -36.64 -15.10
N GLU A 290 -10.37 -35.47 -15.17
CA GLU A 290 -8.95 -35.28 -14.84
C GLU A 290 -8.65 -35.25 -13.33
N GLY A 291 -9.68 -35.17 -12.48
CA GLY A 291 -9.53 -35.18 -11.02
C GLY A 291 -9.19 -33.82 -10.39
N TYR A 292 -9.26 -32.72 -11.14
CA TYR A 292 -9.08 -31.36 -10.61
C TYR A 292 -10.33 -30.84 -9.88
N LEU A 293 -11.51 -31.27 -10.33
CA LEU A 293 -12.80 -30.97 -9.70
C LEU A 293 -13.47 -32.24 -9.18
N THR A 294 -14.38 -32.07 -8.22
CA THR A 294 -15.14 -33.19 -7.63
C THR A 294 -16.59 -33.21 -8.07
N GLU A 295 -17.27 -34.32 -7.83
CA GLU A 295 -18.73 -34.50 -7.96
C GLU A 295 -19.55 -33.40 -7.27
N LYS A 296 -18.98 -32.71 -6.27
CA LYS A 296 -19.65 -31.63 -5.54
C LYS A 296 -19.69 -30.31 -6.31
N CYS A 297 -18.89 -30.15 -7.36
CA CYS A 297 -18.95 -28.96 -8.20
C CYS A 297 -20.23 -29.03 -9.04
N ALA A 298 -21.06 -27.99 -8.97
CA ALA A 298 -22.34 -27.96 -9.65
C ALA A 298 -22.16 -28.22 -11.16
N THR A 299 -22.78 -29.26 -11.68
CA THR A 299 -22.79 -29.64 -13.10
C THR A 299 -24.17 -29.42 -13.71
N GLY A 300 -24.22 -28.90 -14.95
CA GLY A 300 -25.44 -28.84 -15.75
C GLY A 300 -26.10 -27.46 -15.83
N GLU A 301 -25.60 -26.47 -15.10
CA GLU A 301 -25.95 -25.08 -15.39
C GLU A 301 -25.21 -24.59 -16.64
N LYS A 302 -25.87 -23.74 -17.44
CA LYS A 302 -25.20 -23.06 -18.55
C LYS A 302 -24.35 -21.89 -18.04
N GLU A 303 -23.41 -21.48 -18.87
CA GLU A 303 -22.61 -20.28 -18.69
C GLU A 303 -23.50 -19.08 -18.37
N SER A 304 -23.12 -18.31 -17.35
CA SER A 304 -23.89 -17.15 -16.89
C SER A 304 -23.01 -15.92 -16.78
N LEU A 305 -23.55 -14.77 -17.22
CA LEU A 305 -22.91 -13.45 -17.09
C LEU A 305 -22.52 -13.14 -15.63
N THR A 306 -23.21 -13.76 -14.67
CA THR A 306 -22.96 -13.63 -13.23
C THR A 306 -21.68 -14.32 -12.76
N ALA A 307 -20.97 -15.08 -13.61
CA ALA A 307 -19.78 -15.83 -13.20
C ALA A 307 -18.61 -15.77 -14.19
N PHE A 308 -18.85 -15.88 -15.52
CA PHE A 308 -17.74 -15.93 -16.49
C PHE A 308 -17.16 -14.55 -16.84
N THR A 309 -17.89 -13.46 -16.54
CA THR A 309 -17.47 -12.12 -16.94
C THR A 309 -16.31 -11.62 -16.09
N THR A 310 -15.50 -10.73 -16.66
CA THR A 310 -14.48 -10.00 -15.89
C THR A 310 -15.11 -9.18 -14.78
N VAL A 311 -16.29 -8.58 -15.01
CA VAL A 311 -17.04 -7.82 -14.00
C VAL A 311 -17.38 -8.68 -12.79
N ALA A 312 -17.90 -9.90 -12.98
CA ALA A 312 -18.22 -10.80 -11.86
C ALA A 312 -16.98 -11.15 -11.03
N ARG A 313 -15.84 -11.41 -11.69
CA ARG A 313 -14.57 -11.72 -11.00
C ARG A 313 -14.00 -10.51 -10.27
N GLN A 314 -14.08 -9.34 -10.88
CA GLN A 314 -13.65 -8.07 -10.26
C GLN A 314 -14.53 -7.69 -9.07
N ASP A 315 -15.83 -7.93 -9.10
CA ASP A 315 -16.73 -7.66 -7.98
C ASP A 315 -16.32 -8.46 -6.74
N VAL A 316 -15.95 -9.74 -6.88
CA VAL A 316 -15.44 -10.53 -5.75
C VAL A 316 -14.19 -9.90 -5.14
N ILE A 317 -13.21 -9.52 -5.97
CA ILE A 317 -11.99 -8.85 -5.50
C ILE A 317 -12.32 -7.51 -4.82
N PHE A 318 -13.19 -6.71 -5.44
CA PHE A 318 -13.63 -5.42 -4.92
C PHE A 318 -14.24 -5.55 -3.53
N GLN A 319 -15.22 -6.44 -3.34
CA GLN A 319 -15.91 -6.59 -2.06
C GLN A 319 -14.96 -7.09 -0.96
N VAL A 320 -14.08 -8.05 -1.28
CA VAL A 320 -13.14 -8.59 -0.30
C VAL A 320 -12.10 -7.54 0.10
N MET A 321 -11.46 -6.87 -0.86
CA MET A 321 -10.48 -5.84 -0.55
C MET A 321 -11.11 -4.66 0.18
N LYS A 322 -12.29 -4.21 -0.23
CA LYS A 322 -13.02 -3.13 0.45
C LYS A 322 -13.26 -3.47 1.93
N LYS A 323 -13.67 -4.70 2.23
CA LYS A 323 -13.83 -5.18 3.60
C LYS A 323 -12.51 -5.15 4.37
N MET A 324 -11.42 -5.66 3.79
CA MET A 324 -10.11 -5.67 4.43
C MET A 324 -9.59 -4.24 4.71
N VAL A 325 -9.74 -3.32 3.75
CA VAL A 325 -9.39 -1.91 3.94
C VAL A 325 -10.20 -1.30 5.07
N ARG A 326 -11.50 -1.62 5.15
CA ARG A 326 -12.36 -1.17 6.24
C ARG A 326 -11.87 -1.65 7.61
N GLU A 327 -11.45 -2.91 7.72
CA GLU A 327 -10.89 -3.47 8.96
C GLU A 327 -9.63 -2.70 9.43
N TYR A 328 -8.76 -2.27 8.52
CA TYR A 328 -7.61 -1.41 8.88
C TYR A 328 -8.03 -0.01 9.33
N LEU A 329 -9.02 0.60 8.66
CA LEU A 329 -9.54 1.92 9.05
C LEU A 329 -10.18 1.89 10.44
N ASP A 330 -11.04 0.89 10.71
CA ASP A 330 -11.67 0.70 12.02
C ASP A 330 -10.64 0.47 13.13
N MET A 331 -9.49 -0.12 12.80
CA MET A 331 -8.41 -0.38 13.74
C MET A 331 -7.56 0.85 14.05
N TRP A 332 -7.24 1.66 13.04
CA TRP A 332 -6.25 2.73 13.16
C TRP A 332 -6.84 4.12 13.36
N TYR A 333 -8.10 4.31 12.98
CA TYR A 333 -8.81 5.56 13.22
C TYR A 333 -9.71 5.41 14.43
N VAL A 334 -9.08 5.40 15.61
CA VAL A 334 -9.78 5.41 16.90
C VAL A 334 -10.51 6.74 17.04
N LEU A 335 -11.82 6.68 17.30
CA LEU A 335 -12.73 7.83 17.32
C LEU A 335 -13.10 8.28 18.72
#